data_AF-A0AAW8EVV0-F1
#
_entry.id   AF-A0AAW8EVV0-F1
#
_cell.length_a   1.000
_cell.length_b   1.000
_cell.length_c   1.000
_cell.angle_alpha   90.00
_cell.angle_beta   90.00
_cell.angle_gamma   90.00
#
_symmetry.space_group_name_H-M   'P 1'
#
loop_
_entity.id
_entity.type
_entity.pdbx_description
1 polymer ?
#
loop_
_entity_poly.entity_id
_entity_poly.type
_entity_poly.pdbx_seq_one_letter_code
_entity_poly.pdbx_strand_id
1 'polypeptide(L)'
;MPVQIRVARVLLALIAVAHGAAIVALVLLQGVLAEQISGARPALSSSDVSKLVLLELVRTVSFHALLVVVCGIYAAKIGSGNRRVFRIVVASQVLSVVFGIVTWFTSPDVVRFVTPAFVVTALAVLLLLLGSASARAFFSARSHADVQATPSR
;
A
#
# COMPACT_ATOMS: atom_id res chain seq x y z
N MET A 1 -2.87 -15.39 -18.59
CA MET A 1 -2.30 -14.21 -17.91
C MET A 1 -0.80 -14.44 -17.69
N PRO A 2 0.10 -13.52 -18.11
CA PRO A 2 1.54 -13.65 -17.91
C PRO A 2 1.93 -13.95 -16.46
N VAL A 3 3.02 -14.69 -16.25
CA VAL A 3 3.50 -15.06 -14.90
C VAL A 3 3.78 -13.83 -14.04
N GLN A 4 4.33 -12.77 -14.63
CA GLN A 4 4.67 -11.52 -13.94
C GLN A 4 3.44 -10.84 -13.34
N ILE A 5 2.30 -10.89 -14.05
CA ILE A 5 1.04 -10.33 -13.58
C ILE A 5 0.44 -11.22 -12.47
N ARG A 6 0.63 -12.54 -12.54
CA ARG A 6 0.20 -13.46 -11.46
C ARG A 6 0.99 -13.19 -10.18
N VAL A 7 2.30 -13.03 -10.29
CA VAL A 7 3.16 -12.69 -9.15
C VAL A 7 2.80 -11.31 -8.60
N ALA A 8 2.67 -10.29 -9.46
CA ALA A 8 2.26 -8.95 -9.02
C ALA A 8 0.90 -8.96 -8.29
N ARG A 9 -0.07 -9.77 -8.77
CA ARG A 9 -1.36 -9.98 -8.10
C ARG A 9 -1.19 -10.54 -6.69
N VAL A 10 -0.36 -11.58 -6.53
CA VAL A 10 -0.11 -12.20 -5.22
C VAL A 10 0.60 -11.21 -4.30
N LEU A 11 1.61 -10.49 -4.77
CA LEU A 11 2.31 -9.46 -3.98
C LEU A 11 1.35 -8.36 -3.51
N LEU A 12 0.47 -7.86 -4.38
CA LEU A 12 -0.54 -6.87 -3.99
C LEU A 12 -1.52 -7.41 -2.93
N ALA A 13 -1.91 -8.68 -3.03
CA ALA A 13 -2.74 -9.31 -2.02
C ALA A 13 -2.01 -9.47 -0.67
N LEU A 14 -0.74 -9.87 -0.70
CA LEU A 14 0.10 -9.97 0.50
C LEU A 14 0.32 -8.59 1.15
N ILE A 15 0.53 -7.53 0.36
CA ILE A 15 0.61 -6.16 0.86
C ILE A 15 -0.71 -5.77 1.56
N ALA A 16 -1.86 -6.09 0.97
CA ALA A 16 -3.16 -5.83 1.60
C ALA A 16 -3.28 -6.53 2.96
N VAL A 17 -2.90 -7.81 3.03
CA VAL A 17 -2.88 -8.58 4.28
C VAL A 17 -1.93 -7.96 5.30
N ALA A 18 -0.73 -7.54 4.88
CA ALA A 18 0.27 -6.93 5.76
C ALA A 18 -0.23 -5.60 6.37
N HIS A 19 -0.93 -4.77 5.60
CA HIS A 19 -1.57 -3.56 6.16
C HIS A 19 -2.68 -3.91 7.15
N GLY A 20 -3.45 -4.97 6.90
CA GLY A 20 -4.43 -5.49 7.87
C GLY A 20 -3.77 -5.94 9.17
N ALA A 21 -2.64 -6.65 9.07
CA ALA A 21 -1.85 -7.06 10.23
C ALA A 21 -1.29 -5.86 11.01
N ALA A 22 -0.87 -4.79 10.32
CA ALA A 22 -0.42 -3.56 10.97
C ALA A 22 -1.52 -2.87 11.79
N ILE A 23 -2.77 -2.88 11.30
CA ILE A 23 -3.94 -2.40 12.06
C ILE A 23 -4.10 -3.20 13.35
N VAL A 24 -4.11 -4.53 13.25
CA VAL A 24 -4.28 -5.42 14.41
C VAL A 24 -3.16 -5.21 15.41
N ALA A 25 -1.90 -5.16 14.93
CA ALA A 25 -0.74 -4.93 15.78
C ALA A 25 -0.84 -3.60 16.54
N LEU A 26 -1.22 -2.51 15.86
CA LEU A 26 -1.35 -1.20 16.49
C LEU A 26 -2.42 -1.20 17.59
N VAL A 27 -3.57 -1.83 17.35
CA VAL A 27 -4.65 -1.91 18.33
C VAL A 27 -4.21 -2.72 19.56
N LEU A 28 -3.54 -3.86 19.35
CA LEU A 28 -3.03 -4.69 20.44
C LEU A 28 -1.91 -4.00 21.24
N LEU A 29 -1.13 -3.13 20.58
CA LEU A 29 0.02 -2.43 21.17
C LEU A 29 -0.28 -0.99 21.58
N GLN A 30 -1.56 -0.60 21.71
CA GLN A 30 -1.94 0.77 22.07
C GLN A 30 -1.35 1.24 23.42
N GLY A 31 -1.10 0.33 24.36
CA GLY A 31 -0.45 0.65 25.63
C GLY A 31 1.00 1.10 25.44
N VAL A 32 1.76 0.42 24.58
CA VAL A 32 3.13 0.79 24.21
C VAL A 32 3.16 2.16 23.53
N LEU A 33 2.17 2.45 22.69
CA LEU A 33 2.02 3.77 22.06
C LEU A 33 1.78 4.88 23.11
N ALA A 34 0.94 4.61 24.12
CA ALA A 34 0.70 5.55 25.22
C ALA A 34 1.99 5.82 26.02
N GLU A 35 2.78 4.79 26.32
CA GLU A 35 4.09 4.91 26.97
C GLU A 35 5.10 5.71 26.14
N GLN A 36 5.14 5.50 24.83
CA GLN A 36 6.02 6.27 23.95
C GLN A 36 5.62 7.75 23.89
N ILE A 37 4.32 8.05 23.83
CA ILE A 37 3.83 9.44 23.81
C ILE A 37 4.11 10.14 25.15
N SER A 38 3.86 9.46 26.28
CA SER A 38 4.13 10.03 27.60
C SER A 38 5.64 10.24 27.82
N GLY A 39 6.47 9.29 27.41
CA GLY A 39 7.93 9.41 27.47
C GLY A 39 8.48 10.54 26.60
N ALA A 40 7.92 10.74 25.41
CA ALA A 40 8.31 11.84 24.52
C ALA A 40 7.78 13.22 24.97
N ARG A 41 6.71 13.25 25.78
CA ARG A 41 6.05 14.48 26.24
C ARG A 41 5.62 14.38 27.72
N PRO A 42 6.58 14.43 28.66
CA PRO A 42 6.32 14.18 30.08
C PRO A 42 5.44 15.23 30.76
N ALA A 43 5.26 16.40 30.16
CA ALA A 43 4.41 17.47 30.68
C ALA A 43 2.90 17.25 30.43
N LEU A 44 2.52 16.24 29.63
CA LEU A 44 1.12 15.99 29.30
C LEU A 44 0.38 15.27 30.44
N SER A 45 -0.87 15.64 30.65
CA SER A 45 -1.77 14.88 31.54
C SER A 45 -2.11 13.52 30.92
N SER A 46 -2.55 12.56 31.74
CA SER A 46 -3.04 11.26 31.25
C SER A 46 -4.21 11.39 30.27
N SER A 47 -5.05 12.41 30.45
CA SER A 47 -6.17 12.71 29.55
C SER A 47 -5.70 13.20 28.18
N ASP A 48 -4.64 14.00 28.12
CA ASP A 48 -4.07 14.50 26.87
C ASP A 48 -3.35 13.37 26.12
N VAL A 49 -2.62 12.51 26.84
CA VAL A 49 -2.01 11.31 26.25
C VAL A 49 -3.09 10.42 25.63
N SER A 50 -4.20 10.18 26.32
CA SER A 50 -5.31 9.35 25.81
C SER A 50 -5.92 9.92 24.52
N LYS A 51 -6.07 11.24 24.42
CA LYS A 51 -6.55 11.91 23.19
C LYS A 51 -5.55 11.76 22.04
N LEU A 52 -4.25 11.91 22.32
CA LEU A 52 -3.20 11.74 21.31
C LEU A 52 -3.12 10.28 20.83
N VAL A 53 -3.24 9.31 21.72
CA VAL A 53 -3.32 7.88 21.37
C VAL A 53 -4.52 7.62 20.46
N LEU A 54 -5.69 8.15 20.81
CA LEU A 54 -6.89 8.00 19.97
C LEU A 54 -6.71 8.64 18.59
N LEU A 55 -6.13 9.84 18.52
CA LEU A 55 -5.88 10.55 17.26
C LEU A 55 -4.89 9.76 16.39
N GLU A 56 -3.84 9.21 16.99
CA GLU A 56 -2.86 8.38 16.32
C GLU A 56 -3.48 7.07 15.80
N LEU A 57 -4.30 6.41 16.62
CA LEU A 57 -5.05 5.21 16.23
C LEU A 57 -5.96 5.50 15.04
N VAL A 58 -6.81 6.53 15.12
CA VAL A 58 -7.73 6.89 14.04
C VAL A 58 -6.95 7.20 12.76
N ARG A 59 -5.89 8.00 12.84
CA ARG A 59 -5.05 8.36 11.69
C ARG A 59 -4.44 7.11 11.04
N THR A 60 -3.78 6.29 11.85
CA THR A 60 -2.99 5.16 11.34
C THR A 60 -3.90 4.02 10.87
N VAL A 61 -4.97 3.70 11.59
CA VAL A 61 -5.96 2.70 11.17
C VAL A 61 -6.66 3.13 9.89
N SER A 62 -7.11 4.38 9.77
CA SER A 62 -7.82 4.84 8.56
C SER A 62 -6.92 4.77 7.32
N PHE A 63 -5.65 5.17 7.47
CA PHE A 63 -4.68 5.10 6.38
C PHE A 63 -4.40 3.65 5.95
N HIS A 64 -4.15 2.76 6.90
CA HIS A 64 -3.89 1.35 6.58
C HIS A 64 -5.13 0.65 6.04
N ALA A 65 -6.34 0.95 6.55
CA ALA A 65 -7.59 0.38 6.05
C ALA A 65 -7.83 0.78 4.58
N LEU A 66 -7.55 2.03 4.22
CA LEU A 66 -7.56 2.46 2.83
C LEU A 66 -6.60 1.61 1.97
N LEU A 67 -5.37 1.38 2.45
CA LEU A 67 -4.39 0.57 1.73
C LEU A 67 -4.80 -0.89 1.59
N VAL A 68 -5.43 -1.50 2.61
CA VAL A 68 -6.03 -2.84 2.53
C VAL A 68 -7.02 -2.89 1.37
N VAL A 69 -7.98 -1.96 1.34
CA VAL A 69 -9.04 -1.92 0.32
C VAL A 69 -8.45 -1.70 -1.07
N VAL A 70 -7.60 -0.69 -1.22
CA VAL A 70 -7.03 -0.30 -2.51
C VAL A 70 -6.12 -1.40 -3.07
N CYS A 71 -5.25 -1.99 -2.25
CA CYS A 71 -4.40 -3.11 -2.68
C CYS A 71 -5.22 -4.36 -3.01
N GLY A 72 -6.28 -4.64 -2.24
CA GLY A 72 -7.23 -5.72 -2.54
C GLY A 72 -7.93 -5.52 -3.90
N ILE A 73 -8.40 -4.30 -4.19
CA ILE A 73 -8.99 -3.95 -5.49
C ILE A 73 -7.97 -4.14 -6.61
N TYR A 74 -6.71 -3.72 -6.41
CA TYR A 74 -5.66 -3.90 -7.41
C TYR A 74 -5.35 -5.38 -7.66
N ALA A 75 -5.20 -6.18 -6.61
CA ALA A 75 -5.03 -7.62 -6.74
C ALA A 75 -6.21 -8.26 -7.50
N ALA A 76 -7.44 -7.87 -7.20
CA ALA A 76 -8.62 -8.37 -7.90
C ALA A 76 -8.60 -7.99 -9.39
N LYS A 77 -8.30 -6.72 -9.72
CA LYS A 77 -8.48 -6.15 -11.06
C LYS A 77 -7.27 -6.21 -11.98
N ILE A 78 -6.04 -6.39 -11.49
CA ILE A 78 -4.83 -6.33 -12.33
C ILE A 78 -4.83 -7.37 -13.46
N GLY A 79 -5.54 -8.50 -13.27
CA GLY A 79 -5.70 -9.53 -14.29
C GLY A 79 -6.68 -9.20 -15.42
N SER A 80 -7.42 -8.09 -15.33
CA SER A 80 -8.36 -7.67 -16.38
C SER A 80 -7.67 -7.22 -17.67
N GLY A 81 -6.39 -6.83 -17.61
CA GLY A 81 -5.68 -6.24 -18.75
C GLY A 81 -6.09 -4.81 -19.08
N ASN A 82 -6.96 -4.19 -18.27
CA ASN A 82 -7.40 -2.81 -18.47
C ASN A 82 -6.23 -1.82 -18.26
N ARG A 83 -5.95 -1.00 -19.27
CA ARG A 83 -4.83 -0.04 -19.26
C ARG A 83 -4.98 1.06 -18.21
N ARG A 84 -6.21 1.46 -17.85
CA ARG A 84 -6.48 2.40 -16.75
C ARG A 84 -6.13 1.78 -15.40
N VAL A 85 -6.50 0.52 -15.18
CA VAL A 85 -6.12 -0.22 -13.95
C VAL A 85 -4.61 -0.31 -13.84
N PHE A 86 -3.91 -0.66 -14.93
CA PHE A 86 -2.45 -0.68 -14.96
C PHE A 86 -1.82 0.67 -14.57
N ARG A 87 -2.26 1.78 -15.16
CA ARG A 87 -1.73 3.12 -14.85
C ARG A 87 -1.95 3.49 -13.38
N ILE A 88 -3.13 3.21 -12.85
CA ILE A 88 -3.46 3.47 -11.44
C ILE A 88 -2.56 2.63 -10.53
N VAL A 89 -2.39 1.33 -10.80
CA VAL A 89 -1.51 0.47 -9.99
C VAL A 89 -0.08 0.97 -10.01
N VAL A 90 0.47 1.29 -11.19
CA VAL A 90 1.83 1.84 -11.32
C VAL A 90 1.99 3.14 -10.54
N ALA A 91 1.07 4.10 -10.73
CA ALA A 91 1.12 5.38 -10.01
C ALA A 91 1.06 5.17 -8.48
N SER A 92 0.19 4.28 -8.00
CA SER A 92 0.08 3.96 -6.58
C SER A 92 1.33 3.26 -6.04
N GLN A 93 2.00 2.41 -6.82
CA GLN A 93 3.26 1.80 -6.38
C GLN A 93 4.40 2.82 -6.31
N VAL A 94 4.50 3.74 -7.28
CA VAL A 94 5.47 4.85 -7.22
C VAL A 94 5.22 5.70 -5.97
N LEU A 95 3.96 6.05 -5.72
CA LEU A 95 3.58 6.81 -4.55
C LEU A 95 3.88 6.04 -3.25
N SER A 96 3.71 4.72 -3.24
CA SER A 96 4.06 3.86 -2.10
C SER A 96 5.56 3.86 -1.81
N VAL A 97 6.41 3.87 -2.85
CA VAL A 97 7.87 4.00 -2.68
C VAL A 97 8.23 5.36 -2.09
N VAL A 98 7.67 6.45 -2.62
CA VAL A 98 7.91 7.81 -2.11
C VAL A 98 7.48 7.92 -0.64
N PHE A 99 6.26 7.49 -0.33
CA PHE A 99 5.78 7.49 1.05
C PHE A 99 6.61 6.60 1.95
N GLY A 100 6.99 5.39 1.53
CA GLY A 100 7.85 4.52 2.31
C GLY A 100 9.21 5.16 2.64
N ILE A 101 9.84 5.85 1.68
CA ILE A 101 11.09 6.59 1.92
C ILE A 101 10.86 7.72 2.94
N VAL A 102 9.83 8.55 2.75
CA VAL A 102 9.50 9.65 3.67
C VAL A 102 9.19 9.11 5.08
N THR A 103 8.41 8.04 5.18
CA THR A 103 8.10 7.37 6.44
C THR A 103 9.36 6.87 7.12
N TRP A 104 10.30 6.25 6.41
CA TRP A 104 11.56 5.78 7.00
C TRP A 104 12.33 6.89 7.74
N PHE A 105 12.35 8.11 7.18
CA PHE A 105 13.04 9.25 7.80
C PHE A 105 12.24 9.94 8.91
N THR A 106 10.92 9.89 8.86
CA THR A 106 10.04 10.69 9.74
C THR A 106 9.37 9.90 10.86
N SER A 107 9.37 8.57 10.79
CA SER A 107 8.60 7.72 11.70
C SER A 107 9.41 7.16 12.88
N PRO A 108 8.73 6.81 14.00
CA PRO A 108 9.37 6.15 15.16
C PRO A 108 10.03 4.81 14.80
N ASP A 109 11.04 4.39 15.57
CA ASP A 109 11.86 3.22 15.24
C ASP A 109 11.06 1.92 15.07
N VAL A 110 9.94 1.76 15.78
CA VAL A 110 9.07 0.57 15.71
C VAL A 110 8.47 0.32 14.32
N VAL A 111 8.20 1.37 13.54
CA VAL A 111 7.66 1.26 12.17
C VAL A 111 8.76 1.34 11.11
N ARG A 112 9.95 1.80 11.49
CA ARG A 112 11.12 1.87 10.61
C ARG A 112 11.47 0.49 10.09
N PHE A 113 11.58 -0.54 10.93
CA PHE A 113 11.97 -1.91 10.51
C PHE A 113 11.09 -2.57 9.45
N VAL A 114 9.78 -2.27 9.43
CA VAL A 114 8.84 -2.91 8.48
C VAL A 114 8.80 -2.17 7.14
N THR A 115 9.15 -0.88 7.14
CA THR A 115 9.08 0.00 5.97
C THR A 115 9.92 -0.50 4.77
N PRO A 116 11.16 -1.01 4.92
CA PRO A 116 11.94 -1.54 3.81
C PRO A 116 11.25 -2.67 3.06
N ALA A 117 10.57 -3.57 3.77
CA ALA A 117 9.86 -4.68 3.15
C ALA A 117 8.74 -4.18 2.22
N PHE A 118 7.98 -3.16 2.64
CA PHE A 118 6.97 -2.51 1.80
C PHE A 118 7.58 -1.81 0.60
N VAL A 119 8.68 -1.05 0.78
CA VAL A 119 9.36 -0.35 -0.32
C VAL A 119 9.91 -1.34 -1.35
N VAL A 120 10.61 -2.40 -0.90
CA VAL A 120 11.15 -3.44 -1.77
C VAL A 120 10.04 -4.16 -2.53
N THR A 121 8.91 -4.45 -1.87
CA THR A 121 7.78 -5.12 -2.52
C THR A 121 7.14 -4.21 -3.58
N ALA A 122 6.96 -2.92 -3.29
CA ALA A 122 6.44 -1.95 -4.28
C ALA A 122 7.38 -1.84 -5.50
N LEU A 123 8.69 -1.80 -5.28
CA LEU A 123 9.69 -1.83 -6.36
C LEU A 123 9.63 -3.13 -7.16
N ALA A 124 9.47 -4.28 -6.50
CA ALA A 124 9.31 -5.56 -7.18
C ALA A 124 8.07 -5.58 -8.07
N VAL A 125 6.93 -5.05 -7.61
CA VAL A 125 5.72 -4.91 -8.43
C VAL A 125 5.98 -4.01 -9.63
N LEU A 126 6.65 -2.87 -9.45
CA LEU A 126 7.02 -1.98 -10.55
C LEU A 126 7.90 -2.69 -11.59
N LEU A 127 8.93 -3.41 -11.16
CA LEU A 127 9.80 -4.18 -12.06
C LEU A 127 9.04 -5.26 -12.81
N LEU A 128 8.13 -5.99 -12.15
CA LEU A 128 7.30 -7.00 -12.79
C LEU A 128 6.37 -6.41 -13.87
N LEU A 129 5.81 -5.23 -13.62
CA LEU A 129 4.84 -4.59 -14.51
C LEU A 129 5.48 -3.78 -15.64
N LEU A 130 6.56 -3.03 -15.36
CA LEU A 130 7.23 -2.14 -16.30
C LEU A 130 8.47 -2.77 -16.95
N GLY A 131 9.22 -3.58 -16.20
CA GLY A 131 10.44 -4.21 -16.68
C GLY A 131 10.20 -5.42 -17.59
N SER A 132 9.02 -6.05 -17.52
CA SER A 132 8.70 -7.22 -18.33
C SER A 132 8.06 -6.88 -19.67
N ALA A 133 8.65 -7.35 -20.77
CA ALA A 133 8.06 -7.26 -22.11
C ALA A 133 6.69 -7.96 -22.20
N SER A 134 6.53 -9.12 -21.55
CA SER A 134 5.27 -9.88 -21.57
C SER A 134 4.15 -9.16 -20.83
N ALA A 135 4.47 -8.47 -19.73
CA ALA A 135 3.50 -7.68 -18.97
C ALA A 135 3.06 -6.45 -19.77
N ARG A 136 4.01 -5.72 -20.36
CA ARG A 136 3.71 -4.57 -21.23
C ARG A 136 2.83 -4.96 -22.41
N ALA A 137 3.14 -6.07 -23.10
CA ALA A 137 2.34 -6.58 -24.20
C ALA A 137 0.90 -6.91 -23.79
N PHE A 138 0.70 -7.52 -22.62
CA PHE A 138 -0.63 -7.88 -22.12
C PHE A 138 -1.55 -6.66 -21.94
N PHE A 139 -1.05 -5.55 -21.41
CA PHE A 139 -1.85 -4.33 -21.23
C PHE A 139 -2.00 -3.51 -22.52
N SER A 140 -1.09 -3.64 -23.49
CA SER A 140 -1.21 -3.00 -24.80
C SER A 140 -2.23 -3.70 -25.70
N ALA A 141 -2.18 -5.03 -25.82
CA ALA A 141 -3.05 -5.80 -26.71
C ALA A 141 -4.54 -5.61 -26.41
N ARG A 142 -4.89 -5.53 -25.11
CA ARG A 142 -6.30 -5.34 -24.69
C ARG A 142 -6.82 -3.93 -24.97
N SER A 143 -5.94 -2.93 -24.95
CA SER A 143 -6.33 -1.55 -25.28
C SER A 143 -6.72 -1.38 -26.74
N HIS A 144 -6.11 -2.15 -27.65
CA HIS A 144 -6.50 -2.16 -29.06
C HIS A 144 -7.85 -2.82 -29.29
N ALA A 145 -8.15 -3.91 -28.57
CA ALA A 145 -9.45 -4.58 -28.63
C ALA A 145 -10.59 -3.68 -28.11
N ASP A 146 -10.39 -2.96 -27.00
CA ASP A 146 -11.39 -2.03 -26.46
C ASP A 146 -11.67 -0.86 -27.43
N VAL A 147 -10.65 -0.34 -28.11
CA VAL A 147 -10.81 0.73 -29.11
C VAL A 147 -11.62 0.26 -30.32
N GLN A 148 -11.37 -0.95 -30.82
CA GLN A 148 -12.13 -1.53 -31.93
C GLN A 148 -13.59 -1.85 -31.57
N ALA A 149 -13.89 -2.11 -30.30
CA ALA A 149 -15.24 -2.42 -29.83
C ALA A 149 -16.12 -1.18 -29.62
N THR A 150 -15.57 0.04 -29.65
CA THR A 150 -16.34 1.29 -29.58
C THR A 150 -16.93 1.63 -30.95
N PRO A 151 -18.25 1.54 -31.17
CA PRO A 151 -18.85 1.96 -32.44
C PRO A 151 -18.69 3.47 -32.60
N SER A 152 -18.26 3.90 -33.79
CA SER A 152 -18.23 5.31 -34.18
C SER A 152 -19.64 5.88 -34.05
N ARG A 153 -19.81 6.84 -33.13
CA ARG A 153 -21.03 7.64 -33.02
C ARG A 153 -21.09 8.70 -34.10
#